data_AF-A0A670K404-F1
#
_entry.id   AF-A0A670K404-F1
#
_cell.length_a   1.000
_cell.length_b   1.000
_cell.length_c   1.000
_cell.angle_alpha   90.00
_cell.angle_beta   90.00
_cell.angle_gamma   90.00
#
_symmetry.space_group_name_H-M   'P 1'
#
loop_
_entity.id
_entity.type
_entity.pdbx_description
1 polymer ?
#
loop_
_entity_poly.entity_id
_entity_poly.type
_entity_poly.pdbx_seq_one_letter_code
_entity_poly.pdbx_strand_id
1 'polypeptide(L)' 'GDISQLCFEDVAVRLTDEEWALLDPDQRALHKDVMEENWGIVASLGKHPCGIDHCSAALIS' A
#
# COMPACT_ATOMS: atom_id res chain seq x y z
N GLY A 1 -3.46 -22.60 -9.00
CA GLY A 1 -3.30 -21.71 -7.84
C GLY A 1 -4.10 -20.49 -8.14
N ASP A 2 -5.14 -20.27 -7.36
CA ASP A 2 -6.05 -19.13 -7.51
C ASP A 2 -5.25 -17.85 -7.23
N ILE A 3 -5.03 -17.01 -8.24
CA ILE A 3 -4.52 -15.65 -8.03
C ILE A 3 -5.76 -14.79 -7.83
N SER A 4 -6.48 -15.07 -6.74
CA SER A 4 -7.64 -14.30 -6.32
C SER A 4 -7.12 -12.95 -5.85
N GLN A 5 -7.29 -11.94 -6.71
CA GLN A 5 -7.31 -10.51 -6.39
C GLN A 5 -6.20 -10.02 -5.45
N LEU A 6 -5.13 -9.45 -6.02
CA LEU A 6 -4.06 -8.79 -5.27
C LEU A 6 -4.58 -7.47 -4.67
N CYS A 7 -4.51 -7.35 -3.35
CA CYS A 7 -4.94 -6.17 -2.59
C CYS A 7 -3.74 -5.32 -2.15
N PHE A 8 -3.99 -4.07 -1.77
CA PHE A 8 -2.91 -3.17 -1.33
C PHE A 8 -2.22 -3.68 -0.07
N GLU A 9 -2.98 -4.33 0.80
CA GLU A 9 -2.51 -4.99 2.01
C GLU A 9 -1.48 -6.10 1.73
N ASP A 10 -1.50 -6.71 0.54
CA ASP A 10 -0.53 -7.75 0.16
C ASP A 10 0.86 -7.18 -0.20
N VAL A 11 0.93 -5.88 -0.51
CA VAL A 11 2.16 -5.19 -0.94
C VAL A 11 2.57 -4.02 -0.04
N ALA A 12 1.72 -3.64 0.93
CA ALA A 12 2.01 -2.56 1.87
C ALA A 12 2.96 -3.01 2.98
N VAL A 13 3.98 -2.20 3.25
CA VAL A 13 4.87 -2.38 4.41
C VAL A 13 4.38 -1.48 5.53
N ARG A 14 3.88 -2.10 6.60
CA ARG A 14 3.37 -1.40 7.79
C ARG A 14 4.47 -1.28 8.83
N LEU A 15 4.70 -0.06 9.29
CA LEU A 15 5.60 0.25 10.39
C LEU A 15 4.77 0.66 11.59
N THR A 16 5.20 0.33 12.81
CA THR A 16 4.61 0.93 14.02
C THR A 16 5.08 2.37 14.20
N ASP A 17 4.42 3.13 15.08
CA ASP A 17 4.85 4.50 15.42
C ASP A 17 6.28 4.53 15.96
N GLU A 18 6.67 3.52 16.75
CA GLU A 18 8.03 3.37 17.26
C GLU A 18 9.04 3.07 16.15
N GLU A 19 8.71 2.19 15.21
CA GLU A 19 9.58 1.88 14.06
C GLU A 19 9.70 3.08 13.12
N TRP A 20 8.60 3.81 12.90
CA TRP A 20 8.57 5.04 12.13
C TRP A 20 9.43 6.15 12.73
N ALA A 21 9.42 6.28 14.06
CA ALA A 21 10.23 7.26 14.78
C ALA A 21 11.74 6.95 14.71
N LEU A 22 12.12 5.69 14.47
CA LEU A 22 13.51 5.27 14.31
C LEU A 22 14.05 5.48 12.89
N LEU A 23 13.20 5.81 11.92
CA LEU A 23 13.62 6.04 10.54
C LEU A 23 14.24 7.43 10.35
N ASP A 24 15.32 7.46 9.56
CA ASP A 24 15.88 8.71 9.08
C ASP A 24 14.87 9.46 8.19
N PRO A 25 14.94 10.80 8.10
CA PRO A 25 14.05 11.58 7.23
C PRO A 25 13.98 11.06 5.80
N ASP A 26 15.11 10.62 5.24
CA ASP A 26 15.18 10.09 3.87
C ASP A 26 14.46 8.74 3.74
N GLN A 27 14.50 7.90 4.77
CA GLN A 27 13.79 6.61 4.78
C GLN A 27 12.27 6.80 4.90
N ARG A 28 11.82 7.81 5.66
CA ARG A 28 10.39 8.17 5.74
C ARG A 28 9.87 8.76 4.44
N ALA A 29 10.69 9.56 3.75
CA ALA A 29 10.36 10.06 2.41
C ALA A 29 10.23 8.90 1.42
N LEU A 30 11.22 8.00 1.39
CA LEU A 30 11.19 6.83 0.52
C LEU A 30 10.01 5.90 0.81
N HIS A 31 9.67 5.68 2.09
CA HIS A 31 8.50 4.85 2.45
C HIS A 31 7.20 5.44 1.91
N LYS A 32 7.01 6.77 2.00
CA LYS A 32 5.84 7.45 1.42
C LYS A 32 5.79 7.29 -0.09
N ASP A 33 6.90 7.52 -0.78
CA ASP A 33 6.98 7.41 -2.24
C ASP A 33 6.63 5.99 -2.71
N VAL A 34 7.18 4.97 -2.04
CA VAL A 34 6.91 3.55 -2.35
C VAL A 34 5.46 3.17 -2.04
N MET A 35 4.87 3.66 -0.95
CA MET A 35 3.46 3.38 -0.63
C MET A 35 2.50 4.08 -1.60
N GLU A 36 2.82 5.29 -2.07
CA GLU A 36 2.06 5.98 -3.11
C GLU A 36 2.11 5.24 -4.45
N GLU A 37 3.29 4.76 -4.85
CA GLU A 37 3.45 3.96 -6.08
C GLU A 37 2.67 2.63 -5.98
N ASN A 38 2.80 1.91 -4.86
CA ASN A 38 2.08 0.67 -4.62
C ASN A 38 0.56 0.86 -4.70
N TRP A 39 0.04 1.97 -4.18
CA TRP A 39 -1.38 2.31 -4.28
C TRP A 39 -1.81 2.51 -5.74
N GLY A 40 -1.03 3.27 -6.50
CA GLY A 40 -1.26 3.48 -7.93
C GLY A 40 -1.27 2.18 -8.74
N ILE A 41 -0.34 1.28 -8.44
CA ILE A 41 -0.24 -0.05 -9.08
C ILE A 41 -1.48 -0.87 -8.75
N VAL A 42 -1.85 -1.03 -7.49
CA VAL A 42 -3.01 -1.83 -7.07
C VAL A 42 -4.32 -1.24 -7.63
N ALA A 43 -4.49 0.08 -7.61
CA ALA A 43 -5.63 0.75 -8.22
C ALA A 43 -5.69 0.56 -9.75
N SER A 44 -4.53 0.42 -10.41
CA SER A 44 -4.47 0.13 -11.85
C SER A 44 -4.80 -1.33 -12.18
N LEU A 45 -4.41 -2.27 -11.30
CA LEU A 45 -4.70 -3.71 -11.41
C LEU A 45 -6.19 -4.00 -11.15
N GLY A 46 -6.85 -3.15 -10.36
CA GLY A 46 -8.30 -3.19 -10.11
C GLY A 46 -9.20 -2.83 -11.29
N LYS A 47 -8.67 -2.69 -12.51
CA LYS A 47 -9.43 -2.36 -13.74
C LYS A 47 -9.90 -3.58 -14.55
N HIS A 48 -9.89 -4.78 -13.97
CA HIS A 48 -10.66 -5.90 -14.53
C HIS A 48 -12.12 -5.83 -14.03
N PRO A 49 -13.13 -5.97 -14.93
CA PRO A 49 -14.50 -5.65 -14.60
C PRO A 49 -15.15 -6.77 -13.79
N CYS A 50 -15.02 -6.75 -12.47
CA CYS A 50 -16.06 -7.11 -11.50
C CYS A 50 -15.57 -6.84 -10.07
N GLY A 51 -16.23 -5.90 -9.39
CA GLY A 51 -16.31 -5.82 -7.93
C GLY A 51 -15.03 -5.52 -7.15
N ILE A 52 -14.63 -4.25 -7.08
CA ILE A 52 -13.82 -3.79 -5.95
C ILE A 52 -14.73 -2.96 -5.05
N ASP A 53 -15.41 -3.67 -4.16
CA ASP A 53 -15.99 -3.06 -2.97
C ASP A 53 -14.88 -2.99 -1.91
N HIS A 54 -14.49 -1.76 -1.56
CA HIS A 54 -13.82 -1.37 -0.30
C HIS A 54 -12.38 -1.87 -0.05
N CYS A 55 -11.39 -1.32 -0.76
CA CYS A 55 -10.05 -1.15 -0.15
C CYS A 55 -10.07 0.17 0.65
N SER A 56 -10.06 0.06 1.98
CA SER A 56 -10.03 1.22 2.88
C SER A 56 -8.76 2.04 2.64
N ALA A 57 -8.92 3.27 2.19
CA ALA A 57 -7.84 4.24 1.99
C ALA A 57 -7.36 4.84 3.33
N ALA A 58 -6.78 4.01 4.20
CA ALA A 58 -6.25 4.45 5.49
C ALA A 58 -4.91 3.78 5.83
N LEU A 59 -3.86 4.10 5.07
CA LEU A 59 -2.47 3.70 5.40
C LEU A 59 -1.45 4.83 5.21
N ILE A 60 -1.88 6.10 5.33
CA ILE A 60 -0.98 7.28 5.36
C ILE A 60 -0.81 7.80 6.81
N SER A 61 -0.65 6.90 7.77
CA SER A 61 -0.15 7.27 9.10
C SER A 61 1.20 6.61 9.32
#